data_AF-A0A2E2UW55-F1
#
_entry.id   AF-A0A2E2UW55-F1
#
_cell.length_a   1.000
_cell.length_b   1.000
_cell.length_c   1.000
_cell.angle_alpha   90.00
_cell.angle_beta   90.00
_cell.angle_gamma   90.00
#
_symmetry.space_group_name_H-M   'P 1'
#
loop_
_entity.id
_entity.type
_entity.pdbx_description
1 polymer ?
#
loop_
_entity_poly.entity_id
_entity_poly.type
_entity_poly.pdbx_seq_one_letter_code
_entity_poly.pdbx_strand_id
1 'polypeptide(L)'
;MKKLLLFAICSIFYCSYAQLPANSFGPDFTLTDINGNEFNLHSTLDEGKTVILDLFATWCGPCWSFAETGVLDDLQEAYPDEVVCVAVEADPGTPASEIYGGGSSVGDWTTVIDYLLMDDASGGVADSYALAYYPTIYKICPDRMVTEIGQLSSVNAFYSEIGSCTSATYSKDAKMLSYEGDNTYCDGNLVNASVTIQNYSIGS
;
A
#
# COMPACT_ATOMS: atom_id res chain seq x y z
N MET A 1 -49.77 -21.36 28.48
CA MET A 1 -48.97 -20.20 28.93
C MET A 1 -47.82 -20.01 27.95
N LYS A 2 -47.88 -18.94 27.15
CA LYS A 2 -46.87 -18.61 26.13
C LYS A 2 -45.64 -18.02 26.81
N LYS A 3 -44.45 -18.57 26.57
CA LYS A 3 -43.17 -17.88 26.82
C LYS A 3 -42.44 -17.82 25.49
N LEU A 4 -42.66 -16.74 24.73
CA LEU A 4 -41.78 -16.38 23.62
C LEU A 4 -40.50 -15.83 24.24
N LEU A 5 -39.40 -16.57 24.12
CA LEU A 5 -38.06 -16.02 24.31
C LEU A 5 -37.66 -15.31 23.01
N LEU A 6 -37.65 -13.97 23.04
CA LEU A 6 -37.08 -13.16 21.98
C LEU A 6 -35.55 -13.19 22.16
N PHE A 7 -34.84 -13.96 21.33
CA PHE A 7 -33.38 -13.85 21.21
C PHE A 7 -33.10 -12.62 20.34
N ALA A 8 -32.76 -11.50 20.98
CA ALA A 8 -32.21 -10.34 20.28
C ALA A 8 -30.76 -10.69 19.89
N ILE A 9 -30.57 -11.13 18.65
CA ILE A 9 -29.24 -11.25 18.03
C ILE A 9 -28.80 -9.82 17.74
N CYS A 10 -28.01 -9.26 18.66
CA CYS A 10 -27.31 -8.00 18.43
C CYS A 10 -26.11 -8.32 17.53
N SER A 11 -26.30 -8.21 16.22
CA SER A 11 -25.21 -8.31 15.24
C SER A 11 -24.29 -7.11 15.45
N ILE A 12 -23.24 -7.31 16.24
CA ILE A 12 -22.11 -6.38 16.33
C ILE A 12 -21.45 -6.44 14.95
N PHE A 13 -21.71 -5.44 14.11
CA PHE A 13 -20.95 -5.23 12.88
C PHE A 13 -19.53 -4.83 13.28
N TYR A 14 -18.63 -5.81 13.33
CA TYR A 14 -17.20 -5.54 13.34
C TYR A 14 -16.87 -5.02 11.94
N CYS A 15 -16.55 -3.74 11.82
CA CYS A 15 -15.83 -3.24 10.65
C CYS A 15 -14.46 -3.91 10.68
N SER A 16 -14.30 -4.99 9.91
CA SER A 16 -12.99 -5.56 9.65
C SER A 16 -12.28 -4.55 8.75
N TYR A 17 -11.26 -3.87 9.27
CA TYR A 17 -10.32 -3.15 8.42
C TYR A 17 -9.54 -4.22 7.67
N ALA A 18 -9.91 -4.44 6.41
CA ALA A 18 -9.02 -5.08 5.47
C ALA A 18 -8.09 -3.99 4.96
N GLN A 19 -6.84 -4.37 4.69
CA GLN A 19 -5.92 -3.54 3.92
C GLN A 19 -6.57 -3.12 2.59
N LEU A 20 -6.08 -2.05 1.98
CA LEU A 20 -6.67 -1.53 0.75
C LEU A 20 -6.85 -2.64 -0.30
N PRO A 21 -8.09 -2.89 -0.77
CA PRO A 21 -8.34 -3.84 -1.84
C PRO A 21 -7.52 -3.49 -3.09
N ALA A 22 -7.20 -4.50 -3.90
CA ALA A 22 -6.55 -4.26 -5.18
C ALA A 22 -7.37 -3.28 -6.03
N ASN A 23 -6.68 -2.34 -6.67
CA ASN A 23 -7.27 -1.20 -7.37
C ASN A 23 -8.03 -0.24 -6.42
N SER A 24 -7.51 -0.02 -5.22
CA SER A 24 -7.87 1.15 -4.42
C SER A 24 -7.03 2.36 -4.81
N PHE A 25 -7.57 3.55 -4.61
CA PHE A 25 -6.81 4.79 -4.74
C PHE A 25 -5.84 4.91 -3.55
N GLY A 26 -4.55 5.04 -3.83
CA GLY A 26 -3.48 5.18 -2.86
C GLY A 26 -3.49 6.56 -2.22
N PRO A 27 -3.81 6.68 -0.92
CA PRO A 27 -3.80 7.97 -0.24
C PRO A 27 -2.41 8.59 -0.26
N ASP A 28 -2.35 9.90 -0.51
CA ASP A 28 -1.09 10.63 -0.50
C ASP A 28 -0.52 10.70 0.91
N PHE A 29 0.80 10.69 1.01
CA PHE A 29 1.51 10.94 2.26
C PHE A 29 2.87 11.56 1.99
N THR A 30 3.38 12.25 3.01
CA THR A 30 4.74 12.80 3.02
C THR A 30 5.41 12.36 4.30
N LEU A 31 6.61 11.77 4.18
CA LEU A 31 7.46 11.38 5.30
C LEU A 31 8.91 11.75 5.00
N THR A 32 9.72 11.83 6.04
CA THR A 32 11.16 12.04 5.95
C THR A 32 11.87 10.75 6.38
N ASP A 33 12.81 10.28 5.58
CA ASP A 33 13.60 9.09 5.92
C ASP A 33 14.59 9.36 7.07
N ILE A 34 15.21 8.30 7.57
CA ILE A 34 16.21 8.39 8.65
C ILE A 34 17.49 9.18 8.28
N ASN A 35 17.69 9.48 6.99
CA ASN A 35 18.81 10.26 6.45
C ASN A 35 18.44 11.73 6.21
N GLY A 36 17.18 12.12 6.45
CA GLY A 36 16.67 13.48 6.24
C GLY A 36 16.14 13.77 4.84
N ASN A 37 15.96 12.75 3.99
CA ASN A 37 15.36 12.90 2.66
C ASN A 37 13.83 12.88 2.77
N GLU A 38 13.18 13.94 2.30
CA GLU A 38 11.72 14.00 2.21
C GLU A 38 11.23 13.22 0.99
N PHE A 39 10.16 12.46 1.17
CA PHE A 39 9.45 11.71 0.14
C PHE A 39 7.97 12.10 0.18
N ASN A 40 7.38 12.34 -0.99
CA ASN A 40 5.94 12.47 -1.15
C ASN A 40 5.47 11.49 -2.23
N LEU A 41 4.49 10.66 -1.89
CA LEU A 41 4.01 9.60 -2.76
C LEU A 41 3.52 10.17 -4.09
N HIS A 42 2.54 11.08 -4.09
CA HIS A 42 1.91 11.52 -5.33
C HIS A 42 2.88 12.29 -6.22
N SER A 43 3.82 13.06 -5.66
CA SER A 43 4.88 13.73 -6.43
C SER A 43 5.79 12.74 -7.13
N THR A 44 6.19 11.65 -6.46
CA THR A 44 6.98 10.57 -7.09
C THR A 44 6.19 9.86 -8.19
N LEU A 45 4.90 9.61 -7.98
CA LEU A 45 4.03 9.02 -9.00
C LEU A 45 3.84 9.95 -10.21
N ASP A 46 3.76 11.27 -9.98
CA ASP A 46 3.64 12.28 -11.04
C ASP A 46 4.93 12.40 -11.89
N GLU A 47 6.08 11.95 -11.38
CA GLU A 47 7.32 11.76 -12.17
C GLU A 47 7.25 10.55 -13.12
N GLY A 48 6.17 9.75 -13.05
CA GLY A 48 5.98 8.54 -13.85
C GLY A 48 6.61 7.29 -13.23
N LYS A 49 7.12 7.37 -12.01
CA LYS A 49 7.72 6.24 -11.30
C LYS A 49 6.65 5.38 -10.61
N THR A 50 6.91 4.10 -10.53
CA THR A 50 6.12 3.18 -9.69
C THR A 50 6.73 3.13 -8.30
N VAL A 51 5.88 3.16 -7.26
CA VAL A 51 6.34 3.03 -5.87
C VAL A 51 6.10 1.60 -5.39
N ILE A 52 7.13 0.97 -4.84
CA ILE A 52 7.01 -0.24 -4.04
C ILE A 52 7.06 0.17 -2.57
N LEU A 53 5.91 0.10 -1.91
CA LEU A 53 5.74 0.47 -0.51
C LEU A 53 5.76 -0.78 0.36
N ASP A 54 6.83 -0.95 1.15
CA ASP A 54 7.00 -2.02 2.13
C ASP A 54 6.61 -1.51 3.53
N LEU A 55 5.45 -1.95 4.01
CA LEU A 55 4.97 -1.66 5.35
C LEU A 55 5.37 -2.81 6.28
N PHE A 56 6.32 -2.52 7.16
CA PHE A 56 6.89 -3.48 8.11
C PHE A 56 6.76 -3.00 9.56
N ALA A 57 7.11 -3.87 10.50
CA ALA A 57 7.30 -3.51 11.90
C ALA A 57 8.66 -4.02 12.35
N THR A 58 9.37 -3.28 13.21
CA THR A 58 10.75 -3.66 13.57
C THR A 58 10.88 -5.04 14.24
N TRP A 59 9.82 -5.51 14.90
CA TRP A 59 9.73 -6.81 15.57
C TRP A 59 9.27 -7.95 14.62
N CYS A 60 8.93 -7.63 13.36
CA CYS A 60 8.38 -8.57 12.39
C CYS A 60 9.47 -9.47 11.78
N GLY A 61 9.58 -10.70 12.28
CA GLY A 61 10.52 -11.70 11.77
C GLY A 61 10.41 -11.96 10.26
N PRO A 62 9.21 -12.24 9.70
CA PRO A 62 9.06 -12.43 8.25
C PRO A 62 9.43 -11.20 7.40
N CYS A 63 9.26 -10.00 7.94
CA CYS A 63 9.66 -8.76 7.28
C CYS A 63 11.20 -8.67 7.22
N TRP A 64 11.87 -8.98 8.33
CA TRP A 64 13.34 -9.01 8.40
C TRP A 64 13.94 -10.02 7.44
N SER A 65 13.43 -11.26 7.43
CA SER A 65 13.92 -12.29 6.51
C SER A 65 13.74 -11.93 5.04
N PHE A 66 12.80 -11.06 4.70
CA PHE A 66 12.63 -10.54 3.35
C PHE A 66 13.56 -9.39 3.05
N ALA A 67 13.74 -8.43 3.96
CA ALA A 67 14.76 -7.39 3.85
C ALA A 67 16.16 -7.99 3.65
N GLU A 68 16.51 -9.04 4.41
CA GLU A 68 17.78 -9.79 4.25
C GLU A 68 17.99 -10.40 2.87
N THR A 69 16.96 -10.53 2.04
CA THR A 69 17.13 -11.00 0.65
C THR A 69 17.77 -9.96 -0.25
N GLY A 70 17.72 -8.66 0.10
CA GLY A 70 18.20 -7.54 -0.70
C GLY A 70 17.41 -7.28 -1.99
N VAL A 71 16.28 -7.97 -2.20
CA VAL A 71 15.58 -7.93 -3.50
C VAL A 71 15.03 -6.55 -3.86
N LEU A 72 14.65 -5.74 -2.86
CA LEU A 72 14.16 -4.38 -3.09
C LEU A 72 15.31 -3.38 -3.27
N ASP A 73 16.46 -3.60 -2.63
CA ASP A 73 17.69 -2.86 -2.91
C ASP A 73 18.14 -3.11 -4.35
N ASP A 74 18.20 -4.38 -4.76
CA ASP A 74 18.54 -4.79 -6.12
C ASP A 74 17.55 -4.22 -7.15
N LEU A 75 16.25 -4.15 -6.82
CA LEU A 75 15.22 -3.56 -7.68
C LEU A 75 15.43 -2.06 -7.85
N GLN A 76 15.68 -1.34 -6.75
CA GLN A 76 15.94 0.10 -6.74
C GLN A 76 17.22 0.45 -7.52
N GLU A 77 18.28 -0.36 -7.38
CA GLU A 77 19.54 -0.19 -8.13
C GLU A 77 19.38 -0.49 -9.62
N ALA A 78 18.61 -1.53 -9.97
CA ALA A 78 18.41 -1.92 -11.36
C ALA A 78 17.54 -0.95 -12.16
N TYR A 79 16.56 -0.30 -11.52
CA TYR A 79 15.56 0.56 -12.18
C TYR A 79 15.33 1.91 -11.48
N PRO A 80 16.38 2.72 -11.22
CA PRO A 80 16.27 3.94 -10.41
C PRO A 80 15.42 5.05 -11.05
N ASP A 81 15.28 5.03 -12.38
CA ASP A 81 14.48 6.00 -13.12
C ASP A 81 13.00 5.57 -13.26
N GLU A 82 12.67 4.31 -12.97
CA GLU A 82 11.33 3.73 -13.14
C GLU A 82 10.65 3.38 -11.81
N VAL A 83 11.43 3.11 -10.77
CA VAL A 83 10.95 2.57 -9.48
C VAL A 83 11.52 3.35 -8.31
N VAL A 84 10.69 3.57 -7.29
CA VAL A 84 11.11 4.00 -5.96
C VAL A 84 10.62 2.98 -4.92
N CYS A 85 11.56 2.35 -4.21
CA CYS A 85 11.24 1.50 -3.06
C CYS A 85 11.21 2.35 -1.79
N VAL A 86 10.22 2.14 -0.94
CA VAL A 86 10.04 2.87 0.32
C VAL A 86 9.64 1.87 1.40
N ALA A 87 10.47 1.76 2.44
CA ALA A 87 10.20 0.99 3.63
C ALA A 87 9.69 1.94 4.72
N VAL A 88 8.55 1.60 5.32
CA VAL A 88 7.94 2.36 6.40
C VAL A 88 7.74 1.42 7.58
N GLU A 89 8.42 1.73 8.69
CA GLU A 89 8.04 1.19 10.00
C GLU A 89 6.66 1.75 10.30
N ALA A 90 5.66 0.88 10.23
CA ALA A 90 4.26 1.26 10.27
C ALA A 90 3.54 0.75 11.52
N ASP A 91 4.28 0.39 12.58
CA ASP A 91 3.70 0.12 13.90
C ASP A 91 3.91 1.35 14.79
N PRO A 92 2.88 2.22 14.98
CA PRO A 92 3.01 3.43 15.79
C PRO A 92 3.27 3.15 17.28
N GLY A 93 3.20 1.89 17.72
CA GLY A 93 3.61 1.46 19.06
C GLY A 93 5.12 1.29 19.22
N THR A 94 5.87 1.19 18.12
CA THR A 94 7.32 1.01 18.10
C THR A 94 8.02 2.38 18.15
N PRO A 95 9.02 2.59 19.03
CA PRO A 95 9.84 3.78 18.97
C PRO A 95 10.74 3.80 17.74
N ALA A 96 10.84 4.94 17.04
CA ALA A 96 11.74 5.14 15.89
C ALA A 96 13.19 4.67 16.12
N SER A 97 13.68 4.73 17.37
CA SER A 97 15.02 4.25 17.71
C SER A 97 15.24 2.75 17.45
N GLU A 98 14.17 1.95 17.45
CA GLU A 98 14.24 0.49 17.21
C GLU A 98 14.53 0.13 15.74
N ILE A 99 14.40 1.09 14.80
CA ILE A 99 14.91 0.93 13.42
C ILE A 99 16.42 0.63 13.44
N TYR A 100 17.17 1.24 14.36
CA TYR A 100 18.60 0.98 14.57
C TYR A 100 18.88 -0.26 15.44
N GLY A 101 17.87 -1.09 15.68
CA GLY A 101 17.92 -2.27 16.52
C GLY A 101 17.76 -2.01 18.02
N GLY A 102 17.90 -3.09 18.80
CA GLY A 102 17.64 -3.08 20.24
C GLY A 102 16.14 -3.13 20.57
N GLY A 103 15.80 -3.01 21.86
CA GLY A 103 14.40 -3.08 22.30
C GLY A 103 13.74 -4.41 21.91
N SER A 104 12.63 -4.31 21.18
CA SER A 104 11.90 -5.45 20.61
C SER A 104 12.25 -5.75 19.15
N SER A 105 13.05 -4.89 18.50
CA SER A 105 13.49 -5.08 17.13
C SER A 105 14.27 -6.39 16.96
N VAL A 106 14.02 -7.05 15.84
CA VAL A 106 14.72 -8.29 15.47
C VAL A 106 16.17 -8.05 15.03
N GLY A 107 16.52 -6.82 14.65
CA GLY A 107 17.87 -6.45 14.19
C GLY A 107 18.01 -4.97 13.87
N ASP A 108 19.19 -4.58 13.37
CA ASP A 108 19.44 -3.23 12.88
C ASP A 108 19.02 -3.11 11.41
N TRP A 109 17.86 -2.50 11.17
CA TRP A 109 17.24 -2.40 9.84
C TRP A 109 18.07 -1.54 8.88
N THR A 110 18.92 -0.66 9.41
CA THR A 110 19.83 0.16 8.60
C THR A 110 20.96 -0.64 7.94
N THR A 111 21.12 -1.91 8.32
CA THR A 111 22.14 -2.81 7.73
C THR A 111 21.61 -3.69 6.61
N VAL A 112 20.28 -3.72 6.41
CA VAL A 112 19.60 -4.61 5.45
C VAL A 112 18.64 -3.87 4.53
N ILE A 113 18.51 -2.55 4.67
CA ILE A 113 17.71 -1.68 3.79
C ILE A 113 18.57 -0.47 3.44
N ASP A 114 18.88 -0.32 2.16
CA ASP A 114 19.69 0.78 1.60
C ASP A 114 18.85 1.84 0.85
N TYR A 115 17.57 1.54 0.57
CA TYR A 115 16.61 2.51 0.03
C TYR A 115 15.92 3.34 1.12
N LEU A 116 14.92 4.14 0.76
CA LEU A 116 14.19 5.02 1.66
C LEU A 116 13.61 4.23 2.85
N LEU A 117 14.11 4.52 4.05
CA LEU A 117 13.71 3.89 5.32
C LEU A 117 13.12 4.94 6.26
N MET A 118 11.84 4.79 6.58
CA MET A 118 11.02 5.80 7.27
C MET A 118 10.36 5.22 8.51
N ASP A 119 9.93 6.12 9.39
CA ASP A 119 9.15 5.83 10.58
C ASP A 119 7.79 6.54 10.48
N ASP A 120 6.69 5.80 10.60
CA ASP A 120 5.33 6.34 10.72
C ASP A 120 4.92 6.44 12.20
N ALA A 121 5.64 7.26 12.97
CA ALA A 121 5.35 7.51 14.39
C ALA A 121 3.89 7.92 14.67
N SER A 122 3.22 8.51 13.68
CA SER A 122 1.84 8.98 13.82
C SER A 122 0.80 7.89 13.56
N GLY A 123 1.17 6.79 12.89
CA GLY A 123 0.26 5.79 12.34
C GLY A 123 -0.55 6.29 11.14
N GLY A 124 -0.22 7.44 10.55
CA GLY A 124 -1.00 8.07 9.50
C GLY A 124 -0.97 7.31 8.17
N VAL A 125 0.17 6.71 7.83
CA VAL A 125 0.29 5.82 6.68
C VAL A 125 -0.43 4.50 6.97
N ALA A 126 -0.19 3.90 8.14
CA ALA A 126 -0.85 2.66 8.56
C ALA A 126 -2.39 2.79 8.50
N ASP A 127 -2.95 3.86 9.04
CA ASP A 127 -4.38 4.15 9.03
C ASP A 127 -4.91 4.37 7.61
N SER A 128 -4.22 5.18 6.80
CA SER A 128 -4.64 5.51 5.43
C SER A 128 -4.66 4.28 4.51
N TYR A 129 -3.74 3.35 4.73
CA TYR A 129 -3.65 2.10 3.98
C TYR A 129 -4.44 0.94 4.64
N ALA A 130 -5.22 1.25 5.67
CA ALA A 130 -6.02 0.29 6.44
C ALA A 130 -5.21 -0.94 6.88
N LEU A 131 -3.96 -0.71 7.30
CA LEU A 131 -2.98 -1.75 7.58
C LEU A 131 -3.47 -2.68 8.68
N ALA A 132 -3.59 -3.97 8.36
CA ALA A 132 -4.13 -4.98 9.26
C ALA A 132 -3.08 -6.01 9.72
N TYR A 133 -1.98 -6.15 8.97
CA TYR A 133 -0.91 -7.10 9.26
C TYR A 133 0.41 -6.69 8.61
N TYR A 134 1.49 -7.32 9.07
CA TYR A 134 2.82 -7.20 8.49
C TYR A 134 3.31 -8.61 8.07
N PRO A 135 4.15 -8.72 7.03
CA PRO A 135 4.51 -7.69 6.06
C PRO A 135 3.34 -7.35 5.14
N THR A 136 3.25 -6.10 4.69
CA THR A 136 2.33 -5.68 3.61
C THR A 136 3.14 -4.92 2.56
N ILE A 137 3.20 -5.46 1.33
CA ILE A 137 3.95 -4.84 0.23
C ILE A 137 2.98 -4.44 -0.87
N TYR A 138 2.91 -3.14 -1.13
CA TYR A 138 2.10 -2.55 -2.17
C TYR A 138 2.93 -2.15 -3.37
N LYS A 139 2.40 -2.45 -4.56
CA LYS A 139 2.72 -1.73 -5.79
C LYS A 139 1.74 -0.57 -5.94
N ILE A 140 2.27 0.63 -6.12
CA ILE A 140 1.50 1.84 -6.38
C ILE A 140 1.94 2.40 -7.73
N CYS A 141 1.06 2.26 -8.72
CA CYS A 141 1.33 2.70 -10.09
C CYS A 141 1.25 4.24 -10.20
N PRO A 142 1.82 4.86 -11.27
CA PRO A 142 1.72 6.31 -11.51
C PRO A 142 0.29 6.86 -11.52
N ASP A 143 -0.68 5.98 -11.77
CA ASP A 143 -2.10 6.27 -11.71
C ASP A 143 -2.68 6.29 -10.29
N ARG A 144 -1.85 6.17 -9.26
CA ARG A 144 -2.20 6.14 -7.84
C ARG A 144 -3.00 4.89 -7.47
N MET A 145 -3.06 3.86 -8.32
CA MET A 145 -3.74 2.61 -7.98
C MET A 145 -2.83 1.68 -7.21
N VAL A 146 -3.35 1.18 -6.10
CA VAL A 146 -2.66 0.31 -5.15
C VAL A 146 -3.05 -1.14 -5.41
N THR A 147 -2.06 -2.04 -5.42
CA THR A 147 -2.26 -3.49 -5.40
C THR A 147 -1.27 -4.10 -4.42
N GLU A 148 -1.75 -4.88 -3.46
CA GLU A 148 -0.88 -5.68 -2.60
C GLU A 148 -0.29 -6.82 -3.43
N ILE A 149 1.04 -6.91 -3.48
CA ILE A 149 1.78 -7.90 -4.27
C ILE A 149 2.59 -8.86 -3.38
N GLY A 150 2.75 -8.53 -2.10
CA GLY A 150 3.45 -9.35 -1.13
C GLY A 150 4.95 -9.51 -1.41
N GLN A 151 5.56 -10.50 -0.76
CA GLN A 151 7.01 -10.75 -0.77
C GLN A 151 7.42 -11.59 -1.99
N LEU A 152 7.61 -10.93 -3.14
CA LEU A 152 8.09 -11.60 -4.36
C LEU A 152 9.58 -11.93 -4.27
N SER A 153 9.98 -13.06 -4.84
CA SER A 153 11.31 -13.64 -4.61
C SER A 153 12.41 -13.18 -5.58
N SER A 154 12.15 -12.22 -6.47
CA SER A 154 13.15 -11.74 -7.43
C SER A 154 12.80 -10.37 -8.02
N VAL A 155 13.82 -9.63 -8.44
CA VAL A 155 13.70 -8.39 -9.21
C VAL A 155 12.79 -8.56 -10.43
N ASN A 156 12.94 -9.66 -11.19
CA ASN A 156 12.09 -9.93 -12.36
C ASN A 156 10.61 -10.10 -12.01
N ALA A 157 10.29 -10.68 -10.84
CA ALA A 157 8.91 -10.84 -10.41
C ALA A 157 8.30 -9.47 -10.06
N PHE A 158 9.03 -8.62 -9.33
CA PHE A 158 8.62 -7.23 -9.09
C PHE A 158 8.46 -6.45 -10.38
N TYR A 159 9.43 -6.53 -11.29
CA TYR A 159 9.36 -5.80 -12.56
C TYR A 159 8.20 -6.29 -13.45
N SER A 160 7.84 -7.57 -13.40
CA SER A 160 6.63 -8.08 -14.05
C SER A 160 5.36 -7.45 -13.47
N GLU A 161 5.29 -7.26 -12.15
CA GLU A 161 4.18 -6.55 -11.52
C GLU A 161 4.15 -5.07 -11.90
N ILE A 162 5.29 -4.40 -11.93
CA ILE A 162 5.43 -3.01 -12.38
C ILE A 162 4.97 -2.87 -13.85
N GLY A 163 5.33 -3.81 -14.72
CA GLY A 163 4.90 -3.83 -16.12
C GLY A 163 3.38 -4.00 -16.33
N SER A 164 2.63 -4.36 -15.29
CA SER A 164 1.17 -4.38 -15.33
C SER A 164 0.52 -3.03 -14.96
N CYS A 165 1.30 -2.04 -14.53
CA CYS A 165 0.82 -0.68 -14.36
C CYS A 165 0.33 -0.16 -15.71
N THR A 166 -0.95 0.20 -15.77
CA THR A 166 -1.48 0.85 -16.96
C THR A 166 -0.85 2.24 -17.09
N SER A 167 -0.91 2.80 -18.29
CA SER A 167 -0.59 4.20 -18.52
C SER A 167 -1.71 4.84 -19.32
N ALA A 168 -1.87 6.14 -19.11
CA ALA A 168 -2.70 7.02 -19.92
C ALA A 168 -2.45 6.76 -21.41
N THR A 169 -3.49 6.38 -22.16
CA THR A 169 -3.37 6.12 -23.60
C THR A 169 -3.69 7.37 -24.41
N TYR A 170 -4.47 8.29 -23.84
CA TYR A 170 -4.96 9.48 -24.53
C TYR A 170 -4.70 10.76 -23.72
N SER A 171 -4.65 11.90 -24.43
CA SER A 171 -4.59 13.24 -23.82
C SER A 171 -5.87 13.65 -23.08
N LYS A 172 -6.93 12.85 -23.23
CA LYS A 172 -8.19 12.92 -22.49
C LYS A 172 -8.61 11.49 -22.19
N ASP A 173 -8.10 10.97 -21.09
CA ASP A 173 -8.33 9.60 -20.68
C ASP A 173 -9.08 9.59 -19.34
N ALA A 174 -10.10 8.75 -19.24
CA ALA A 174 -10.92 8.64 -18.03
C ALA A 174 -10.97 7.17 -17.65
N LYS A 175 -10.48 6.85 -16.46
CA LYS A 175 -10.46 5.48 -15.94
C LYS A 175 -11.51 5.35 -14.85
N MET A 176 -12.42 4.38 -15.01
CA MET A 176 -13.31 3.96 -13.93
C MET A 176 -12.49 3.11 -12.95
N LEU A 177 -12.35 3.59 -11.72
CA LEU A 177 -11.57 2.92 -10.67
C LEU A 177 -12.41 1.84 -9.97
N SER A 178 -13.67 2.15 -9.69
CA SER A 178 -14.59 1.22 -9.06
C SER A 178 -16.02 1.45 -9.56
N TYR A 179 -16.82 0.39 -9.46
CA TYR A 179 -18.26 0.41 -9.61
C TYR A 179 -18.85 -0.28 -8.39
N GLU A 180 -19.67 0.45 -7.65
CA GLU A 180 -20.46 -0.08 -6.54
C GLU A 180 -21.92 -0.05 -6.96
N GLY A 181 -22.53 -1.21 -7.18
CA GLY A 181 -23.92 -1.33 -7.61
C GLY A 181 -24.29 -2.76 -7.99
N ASP A 182 -25.55 -2.96 -8.39
CA ASP A 182 -26.06 -4.28 -8.76
C ASP A 182 -25.44 -4.81 -10.07
N ASN A 183 -24.77 -5.95 -10.01
CA ASN A 183 -24.11 -6.59 -11.15
C ASN A 183 -25.05 -7.31 -12.14
N THR A 184 -26.36 -7.35 -11.85
CA THR A 184 -27.36 -8.08 -12.66
C THR A 184 -28.53 -7.17 -13.01
N TYR A 185 -28.73 -6.93 -14.31
CA TYR A 185 -29.85 -6.14 -14.81
C TYR A 185 -30.68 -6.95 -15.80
N CYS A 186 -31.76 -7.54 -15.30
CA CYS A 186 -32.90 -7.94 -16.12
C CYS A 186 -34.15 -7.30 -15.46
N ASP A 187 -34.71 -6.26 -16.08
CA ASP A 187 -35.98 -5.61 -15.69
C ASP A 187 -36.04 -4.85 -14.34
N GLY A 188 -34.91 -4.43 -13.75
CA GLY A 188 -34.87 -3.65 -12.50
C GLY A 188 -34.33 -2.22 -12.64
N ASN A 189 -34.84 -1.28 -11.81
CA ASN A 189 -34.20 0.02 -11.60
C ASN A 189 -32.82 -0.19 -10.96
N LEU A 190 -31.78 0.45 -11.49
CA LEU A 190 -30.47 0.53 -10.82
C LEU A 190 -30.63 1.34 -9.54
N VAL A 191 -30.60 0.66 -8.38
CA VAL A 191 -30.62 1.31 -7.09
C VAL A 191 -29.17 1.34 -6.57
N ASN A 192 -28.69 2.53 -6.20
CA ASN A 192 -27.37 2.75 -5.56
C ASN A 192 -26.12 2.48 -6.42
N ALA A 193 -26.20 2.65 -7.74
CA ALA A 193 -25.00 2.63 -8.58
C ALA A 193 -24.13 3.87 -8.35
N SER A 194 -22.86 3.68 -8.00
CA SER A 194 -21.85 4.73 -7.93
C SER A 194 -20.56 4.28 -8.61
N VAL A 195 -19.84 5.23 -9.19
CA VAL A 195 -18.55 5.00 -9.83
C VAL A 195 -17.55 6.03 -9.35
N THR A 196 -16.32 5.59 -9.14
CA THR A 196 -15.18 6.48 -8.96
C THR A 196 -14.47 6.60 -10.30
N ILE A 197 -14.30 7.82 -10.79
CA ILE A 197 -13.62 8.09 -12.06
C ILE A 197 -12.39 8.94 -11.75
N GLN A 198 -11.25 8.55 -12.31
CA GLN A 198 -10.03 9.33 -12.30
C GLN A 198 -9.80 9.93 -13.68
N ASN A 199 -9.39 11.20 -13.71
CA ASN A 199 -8.78 11.77 -14.89
C ASN A 199 -7.42 11.10 -15.09
N TYR A 200 -7.33 10.28 -16.12
CA TYR A 200 -6.17 9.48 -16.44
C TYR A 200 -5.36 10.05 -17.60
N SER A 201 -5.57 11.32 -17.94
CA SER A 201 -4.92 11.98 -19.07
C SER A 201 -3.44 12.21 -18.79
N ILE A 202 -2.58 12.06 -19.82
CA ILE A 202 -1.23 12.64 -19.79
C ILE A 202 -1.35 14.17 -19.79
N GLY A 203 -0.71 14.84 -18.82
CA GLY A 203 -0.68 16.30 -18.72
C GLY A 203 -0.13 16.93 -20.00
N SER A 204 -0.78 18.00 -20.47
CA SER A 204 -0.31 18.86 -21.57
C SER A 204 0.52 20.02 -21.06
#